data_AF-A0A3M1UMM1-F1
#
_entry.id   AF-A0A3M1UMM1-F1
#
_cell.length_a   1.000
_cell.length_b   1.000
_cell.length_c   1.000
_cell.angle_alpha   90.00
_cell.angle_beta   90.00
_cell.angle_gamma   90.00
#
_symmetry.space_group_name_H-M   'P 1'
#
loop_
_entity.id
_entity.type
_entity.pdbx_description
1 polymer ?
#
loop_
_entity_poly.entity_id
_entity_poly.type
_entity_poly.pdbx_seq_one_letter_code
_entity_poly.pdbx_strand_id
1 'polypeptide(L)'
;PYMARLGVPYHYLREPLMERARRHMDKDSYCSFCARMKRGLFYSLARREGYNVLALGQHLDDLAESFLMSAFYGGRLQTMKAHYVNDAGDVRIIRPLVTVRERQLADFAARAALPVVPDSCPACFRMPTERAHMKALLAGEEARNPRLFRSLLTAMRPLMDAEGARRVAALARETKKRRG
;
A
#
# COMPACT_ATOMS: atom_id res chain seq x y z
N PRO A 1 24.61 -4.19 -8.35
CA PRO A 1 23.16 -4.18 -7.97
C PRO A 1 22.32 -4.76 -9.11
N TYR A 2 21.17 -5.41 -8.83
CA TYR A 2 20.37 -6.08 -9.87
C TYR A 2 20.04 -5.16 -11.07
N MET A 3 19.66 -3.90 -10.79
CA MET A 3 19.33 -2.91 -11.81
C MET A 3 20.49 -2.58 -12.75
N ALA A 4 21.73 -2.54 -12.25
CA ALA A 4 22.92 -2.32 -13.08
C ALA A 4 23.11 -3.44 -14.11
N ARG A 5 22.80 -4.71 -13.75
CA ARG A 5 22.87 -5.84 -14.69
C ARG A 5 21.81 -5.76 -15.79
N LEU A 6 20.70 -5.07 -15.52
CA LEU A 6 19.63 -4.85 -16.48
C LEU A 6 19.85 -3.61 -17.37
N GLY A 7 20.92 -2.83 -17.12
CA GLY A 7 21.12 -1.55 -17.80
C GLY A 7 20.06 -0.48 -17.45
N VAL A 8 19.34 -0.68 -16.33
CA VAL A 8 18.27 0.23 -15.90
C VAL A 8 18.85 1.28 -14.94
N PRO A 9 18.70 2.58 -15.23
CA PRO A 9 19.11 3.64 -14.31
C PRO A 9 18.43 3.49 -12.94
N TYR A 10 19.18 3.70 -11.87
CA TYR A 10 18.65 3.63 -10.51
C TYR A 10 19.27 4.70 -9.62
N HIS A 11 18.49 5.20 -8.67
CA HIS A 11 18.94 6.13 -7.64
C HIS A 11 18.97 5.43 -6.28
N TYR A 12 20.06 5.58 -5.54
CA TYR A 12 20.18 5.07 -4.18
C TYR A 12 20.04 6.23 -3.18
N LEU A 13 19.01 6.18 -2.33
CA LEU A 13 18.76 7.17 -1.29
C LEU A 13 18.96 6.53 0.08
N ARG A 14 19.73 7.18 0.96
CA ARG A 14 19.99 6.73 2.33
C ARG A 14 19.56 7.80 3.32
N GLU A 15 18.63 7.46 4.20
CA GLU A 15 18.01 8.37 5.16
C GLU A 15 17.94 7.72 6.56
N PRO A 16 18.26 8.44 7.65
CA PRO A 16 18.21 7.91 9.01
C PRO A 16 16.76 7.90 9.55
N LEU A 17 15.88 7.09 8.93
CA LEU A 17 14.44 7.09 9.24
C LEU A 17 14.14 6.75 10.70
N MET A 18 14.94 5.88 11.34
CA MET A 18 14.78 5.51 12.76
C MET A 18 15.03 6.69 13.70
N GLU A 19 16.07 7.48 13.43
CA GLU A 19 16.39 8.64 14.25
C GLU A 19 15.37 9.75 14.07
N ARG A 20 14.94 10.00 12.83
CA ARG A 20 13.90 10.99 12.52
C ARG A 20 12.58 10.63 13.21
N ALA A 21 12.23 9.35 13.19
CA ALA A 21 11.11 8.80 13.95
C ALA A 21 11.21 9.11 15.44
N ARG A 22 12.36 8.84 16.09
CA ARG A 22 12.52 9.11 17.53
C ARG A 22 12.36 10.58 17.92
N ARG A 23 12.68 11.52 17.01
CA ARG A 23 12.64 12.97 17.28
C ARG A 23 11.31 13.64 16.91
N HIS A 24 10.56 13.07 15.97
CA HIS A 24 9.41 13.74 15.35
C HIS A 24 8.15 12.86 15.27
N MET A 25 8.15 11.69 15.89
CA MET A 25 6.97 10.85 15.98
C MET A 25 6.18 11.22 17.22
N ASP A 26 4.96 11.69 17.00
CA ASP A 26 3.99 11.90 18.06
C ASP A 26 3.21 10.61 18.32
N LYS A 27 1.90 10.61 18.07
CA LYS A 27 0.96 9.48 18.29
C LYS A 27 0.88 8.49 17.13
N ASP A 28 1.72 8.66 16.12
CA ASP A 28 1.77 7.79 14.95
C ASP A 28 2.47 6.47 15.29
N SER A 29 2.06 5.37 14.65
CA SER A 29 2.87 4.16 14.69
C SER A 29 4.16 4.37 13.90
N TYR A 30 5.23 3.68 14.29
CA TYR A 30 6.50 3.73 13.55
C TYR A 30 6.30 3.46 12.04
N CYS A 31 5.44 2.50 11.73
CA CYS A 31 5.12 2.13 10.35
C CYS A 31 4.37 3.25 9.61
N SER A 32 3.42 3.95 10.24
CA SER A 32 2.70 5.06 9.59
C SER A 32 3.62 6.24 9.32
N PHE A 33 4.51 6.57 10.27
CA PHE A 33 5.53 7.60 10.10
C PHE A 33 6.51 7.26 8.96
N CYS A 34 7.07 6.05 8.98
CA CYS A 34 8.01 5.58 7.96
C CYS A 34 7.39 5.58 6.56
N ALA A 35 6.15 5.12 6.41
CA ALA A 35 5.45 5.14 5.13
C ALA A 35 5.24 6.57 4.58
N ARG A 36 4.95 7.53 5.44
CA ARG A 36 4.82 8.96 5.07
C ARG A 36 6.15 9.54 4.62
N MET A 37 7.21 9.28 5.37
CA MET A 37 8.57 9.71 5.05
C MET A 37 9.05 9.15 3.70
N LYS A 38 8.87 7.85 3.46
CA LYS A 38 9.23 7.21 2.19
C LYS A 38 8.52 7.86 1.01
N ARG A 39 7.21 8.15 1.12
CA ARG A 39 6.46 8.86 0.07
C ARG A 39 7.03 10.25 -0.21
N GLY A 40 7.34 11.02 0.83
CA GLY A 40 7.97 12.34 0.68
C GLY A 40 9.29 12.26 -0.09
N LEU A 41 10.15 11.30 0.25
CA LEU A 41 11.41 11.05 -0.45
C LEU A 41 11.19 10.69 -1.93
N PHE A 42 10.23 9.81 -2.23
CA PHE A 42 9.92 9.46 -3.61
C PHE A 42 9.40 10.65 -4.42
N TYR A 43 8.57 11.51 -3.84
CA TYR A 43 8.07 12.70 -4.52
C TYR A 43 9.19 13.72 -4.77
N SER A 44 10.07 13.95 -3.78
CA SER A 44 11.22 14.83 -3.95
C SER A 44 12.20 14.32 -4.99
N LEU A 45 12.44 13.00 -5.03
CA LEU A 45 13.23 12.36 -6.07
C LEU A 45 12.60 12.54 -7.45
N ALA A 46 11.30 12.25 -7.57
CA ALA A 46 10.57 12.40 -8.83
C ALA A 46 10.69 13.83 -9.38
N ARG A 47 10.51 14.85 -8.53
CA ARG A 47 10.68 16.26 -8.92
C ARG A 47 12.09 16.58 -9.38
N ARG A 48 13.10 16.17 -8.60
CA ARG A 48 14.50 16.49 -8.89
C ARG A 48 14.95 15.90 -10.23
N GLU A 49 14.48 14.70 -10.56
CA GLU A 49 14.85 13.99 -11.78
C GLU A 49 13.85 14.22 -12.94
N GLY A 50 12.82 15.07 -12.74
CA GLY A 50 11.84 15.39 -13.78
C GLY A 50 10.79 14.30 -14.08
N TYR A 51 10.60 13.33 -13.19
CA TYR A 51 9.56 12.30 -13.33
C TYR A 51 8.19 12.79 -12.83
N ASN A 52 7.15 12.54 -13.61
CA ASN A 52 5.75 12.90 -13.29
C ASN A 52 4.87 11.69 -12.92
N VAL A 53 5.41 10.46 -12.97
CA VAL A 53 4.70 9.23 -12.59
C VAL A 53 5.54 8.39 -11.63
N LEU A 54 4.95 7.99 -10.51
CA LEU A 54 5.53 7.06 -9.54
C LEU A 54 4.76 5.74 -9.53
N ALA A 55 5.38 4.66 -10.01
CA ALA A 55 4.82 3.32 -9.94
C ALA A 55 5.21 2.64 -8.61
N LEU A 56 4.22 2.13 -7.89
CA LEU A 56 4.41 1.37 -6.65
C LEU A 56 3.99 -0.08 -6.86
N GLY A 57 4.81 -1.02 -6.38
CA GLY A 57 4.60 -2.47 -6.53
C GLY A 57 3.55 -3.08 -5.60
N GLN A 58 2.57 -2.29 -5.12
CA GLN A 58 1.52 -2.82 -4.25
C GLN A 58 0.54 -3.70 -5.03
N HIS A 59 0.17 -4.82 -4.42
CA HIS A 59 -0.66 -5.86 -5.03
C HIS A 59 -2.03 -5.99 -4.35
N LEU A 60 -2.88 -6.89 -4.88
CA LEU A 60 -4.26 -7.07 -4.39
C LEU A 60 -4.31 -7.40 -2.89
N ASP A 61 -3.39 -8.22 -2.41
CA ASP A 61 -3.33 -8.60 -0.99
C ASP A 61 -3.05 -7.37 -0.09
N ASP A 62 -2.18 -6.43 -0.50
CA ASP A 62 -1.95 -5.19 0.25
C ASP A 62 -3.23 -4.32 0.35
N LEU A 63 -4.03 -4.31 -0.73
CA LEU A 63 -5.30 -3.58 -0.79
C LEU A 63 -6.35 -4.23 0.12
N ALA A 64 -6.41 -5.56 0.14
CA ALA A 64 -7.30 -6.31 1.04
C ALA A 64 -6.94 -6.08 2.50
N GLU A 65 -5.66 -6.16 2.86
CA GLU A 65 -5.16 -5.84 4.21
C GLU A 65 -5.54 -4.41 4.60
N SER A 66 -5.30 -3.44 3.70
CA SER A 66 -5.59 -2.03 3.97
C SER A 66 -7.10 -1.76 4.10
N PHE A 67 -7.92 -2.51 3.36
CA PHE A 67 -9.37 -2.47 3.48
C PHE A 67 -9.83 -2.98 4.84
N LEU A 68 -9.36 -4.15 5.27
CA LEU A 68 -9.71 -4.70 6.58
C LEU A 68 -9.22 -3.81 7.72
N MET A 69 -8.00 -3.27 7.65
CA MET A 69 -7.51 -2.31 8.64
C MET A 69 -8.42 -1.07 8.73
N SER A 70 -8.86 -0.53 7.59
CA SER A 70 -9.74 0.64 7.54
C SER A 70 -11.13 0.33 8.08
N ALA A 71 -11.65 -0.87 7.83
CA ALA A 71 -12.95 -1.31 8.31
C ALA A 71 -12.92 -1.60 9.82
N PHE A 72 -11.94 -2.37 10.30
CA PHE A 72 -11.90 -2.89 11.67
C PHE A 72 -11.50 -1.81 12.68
N TYR A 73 -10.50 -1.00 12.34
CA TYR A 73 -9.96 0.02 13.26
C TYR A 73 -10.37 1.43 12.88
N GLY A 74 -10.60 1.68 11.59
CA GLY A 74 -10.92 3.01 11.08
C GLY A 74 -12.43 3.30 10.96
N GLY A 75 -13.29 2.28 11.04
CA GLY A 75 -14.72 2.38 10.79
C GLY A 75 -15.07 2.95 9.41
N ARG A 76 -14.21 2.73 8.41
CA ARG A 76 -14.30 3.36 7.08
C ARG A 76 -14.28 2.33 5.96
N LEU A 77 -15.17 2.53 4.98
CA LEU A 77 -15.15 1.82 3.70
C LEU A 77 -14.09 2.44 2.78
N GLN A 78 -12.84 2.07 2.98
CA GLN A 78 -11.71 2.65 2.25
C GLN A 78 -10.60 1.61 2.04
N THR A 79 -9.93 1.70 0.89
CA THR A 79 -8.64 1.03 0.62
C THR A 79 -7.72 1.96 -0.19
N MET A 80 -6.53 1.46 -0.55
CA MET A 80 -5.60 2.17 -1.42
C MET A 80 -6.18 2.37 -2.83
N LYS A 81 -5.87 3.50 -3.45
CA LYS A 81 -6.29 3.79 -4.82
C LYS A 81 -5.41 3.09 -5.84
N ALA A 82 -5.98 2.61 -6.93
CA ALA A 82 -5.21 2.13 -8.08
C ALA A 82 -4.30 3.23 -8.65
N HIS A 83 -4.77 4.47 -8.65
CA HIS A 83 -3.96 5.64 -8.94
C HIS A 83 -4.55 6.90 -8.28
N TYR A 84 -3.70 7.91 -8.09
CA TYR A 84 -4.09 9.25 -7.66
C TYR A 84 -3.00 10.25 -8.04
N VAL A 85 -3.33 11.54 -8.08
CA VAL A 85 -2.32 12.62 -8.16
C VAL A 85 -2.07 13.11 -6.74
N ASN A 86 -0.80 13.35 -6.40
CA ASN A 86 -0.44 13.90 -5.10
C ASN A 86 -1.04 15.30 -4.87
N ASP A 87 -0.99 15.79 -3.63
CA ASP A 87 -1.63 17.06 -3.26
C ASP A 87 -1.03 18.28 -3.99
N ALA A 88 0.24 18.19 -4.40
CA ALA A 88 0.92 19.23 -5.16
C ALA A 88 0.56 19.24 -6.66
N GLY A 89 -0.17 18.23 -7.17
CA GLY A 89 -0.62 18.16 -8.56
C GLY A 89 0.43 17.73 -9.58
N ASP A 90 1.67 17.44 -9.15
CA ASP A 90 2.82 17.29 -10.03
C ASP A 90 3.29 15.84 -10.24
N VAL A 91 2.90 14.92 -9.35
CA VAL A 91 3.25 13.50 -9.44
C VAL A 91 2.01 12.63 -9.39
N ARG A 92 1.81 11.82 -10.44
CA ARG A 92 0.78 10.77 -10.49
C ARG A 92 1.33 9.47 -9.91
N ILE A 93 0.68 8.95 -8.88
CA ILE A 93 0.99 7.65 -8.30
C ILE A 93 0.13 6.59 -9.00
N ILE A 94 0.75 5.51 -9.46
CA ILE A 94 0.07 4.35 -10.02
C ILE A 94 0.49 3.07 -9.30
N ARG A 95 -0.40 2.09 -9.29
CA ARG A 95 -0.15 0.75 -8.76
C ARG A 95 -0.54 -0.28 -9.82
N PRO A 96 0.38 -0.69 -10.71
CA PRO A 96 0.05 -1.59 -11.81
C PRO A 96 -0.41 -2.98 -11.36
N LEU A 97 -0.03 -3.41 -10.16
CA LEU A 97 -0.23 -4.78 -9.67
C LEU A 97 -1.47 -4.93 -8.78
N VAL A 98 -2.35 -3.93 -8.68
CA VAL A 98 -3.48 -3.93 -7.71
C VAL A 98 -4.51 -5.05 -7.89
N THR A 99 -4.49 -5.76 -9.01
CA THR A 99 -5.35 -6.92 -9.27
C THR A 99 -4.60 -8.25 -9.23
N VAL A 100 -3.28 -8.21 -9.04
CA VAL A 100 -2.40 -9.39 -9.01
C VAL A 100 -2.27 -9.87 -7.56
N ARG A 101 -2.28 -11.18 -7.34
CA ARG A 101 -2.10 -11.77 -6.00
C ARG A 101 -0.63 -11.88 -5.62
N GLU A 102 -0.34 -11.77 -4.33
CA GLU A 102 1.01 -11.96 -3.77
C GLU A 102 1.59 -13.32 -4.18
N ARG A 103 0.79 -14.40 -4.07
CA ARG A 103 1.22 -15.75 -4.49
C ARG A 103 1.63 -15.83 -5.96
N GLN A 104 1.01 -15.05 -6.85
CA GLN A 104 1.35 -15.02 -8.27
C GLN A 104 2.68 -14.29 -8.50
N LEU A 105 2.93 -13.22 -7.74
CA LEU A 105 4.19 -12.49 -7.78
C LEU A 105 5.34 -13.32 -7.22
N ALA A 106 5.12 -14.02 -6.11
CA ALA A 106 6.11 -14.92 -5.51
C ALA A 106 6.50 -16.06 -6.47
N ASP A 107 5.50 -16.70 -7.08
CA ASP A 107 5.67 -17.77 -8.07
C ASP A 107 6.38 -17.27 -9.35
N PHE A 108 6.05 -16.06 -9.82
CA PHE A 108 6.79 -15.41 -10.91
C PHE A 108 8.25 -15.12 -10.54
N ALA A 109 8.50 -14.57 -9.36
CA ALA A 109 9.85 -14.25 -8.89
C ALA A 109 10.73 -15.50 -8.79
N ALA A 110 10.17 -16.62 -8.31
CA ALA A 110 10.87 -17.90 -8.26
C ALA A 110 11.22 -18.42 -9.67
N ARG A 111 10.23 -18.48 -10.58
CA ARG A 111 10.46 -18.96 -11.96
C ARG A 111 11.42 -18.10 -12.76
N ALA A 112 11.38 -16.79 -12.57
CA ALA A 112 12.25 -15.85 -13.26
C ALA A 112 13.60 -15.65 -12.54
N ALA A 113 13.87 -16.40 -11.47
CA ALA A 113 15.08 -16.31 -10.65
C ALA A 113 15.42 -14.85 -10.23
N LEU A 114 14.38 -14.09 -9.88
CA LEU A 114 14.55 -12.70 -9.46
C LEU A 114 15.20 -12.64 -8.08
N PRO A 115 16.12 -11.69 -7.84
CA PRO A 115 16.66 -11.48 -6.50
C PRO A 115 15.56 -10.93 -5.58
N VAL A 116 15.19 -11.71 -4.56
CA VAL A 116 14.22 -11.28 -3.53
C VAL A 116 14.99 -10.74 -2.33
N VAL A 117 14.69 -9.50 -1.95
CA VAL A 117 15.25 -8.89 -0.75
C VAL A 117 14.30 -9.19 0.42
N PRO A 118 14.74 -9.90 1.47
CA PRO A 118 13.91 -10.13 2.63
C PRO A 118 13.63 -8.81 3.34
N ASP A 119 12.43 -8.68 3.89
CA ASP A 119 12.02 -7.48 4.60
C ASP A 119 12.95 -7.31 5.82
N SER A 120 13.69 -6.20 5.89
CA SER A 120 14.78 -6.05 6.86
C SER A 120 14.49 -4.97 7.92
N CYS A 121 13.23 -4.58 8.10
CA CYS A 121 12.86 -3.46 8.95
C CYS A 121 12.95 -3.83 10.44
N PRO A 122 13.93 -3.30 11.21
CA PRO A 122 14.13 -3.66 12.62
C PRO A 122 12.95 -3.25 13.52
N ALA A 123 12.12 -2.29 13.08
CA ALA A 123 10.90 -1.91 13.79
C ALA A 123 9.71 -2.85 13.50
N CYS A 124 9.68 -3.52 12.34
CA CYS A 124 8.64 -4.50 12.01
C CYS A 124 8.86 -5.85 12.71
N PHE A 125 10.09 -6.16 13.10
CA PHE A 125 10.43 -7.43 13.77
C PHE A 125 10.14 -7.45 15.27
N ARG A 126 9.95 -6.30 15.90
CA ARG A 126 9.87 -6.20 17.36
C ARG A 126 8.49 -6.47 17.95
N MET A 127 7.41 -6.42 17.16
CA MET A 127 6.06 -6.88 17.52
C MET A 127 5.23 -7.20 16.26
N PRO A 128 4.32 -8.21 16.30
CA PRO A 128 3.40 -8.46 15.20
C PRO A 128 2.56 -7.21 14.95
N THR A 129 2.62 -6.68 13.73
CA THR A 129 1.84 -5.51 13.34
C THR A 129 0.39 -5.88 13.07
N GLU A 130 -0.53 -4.93 13.19
CA GLU A 130 -1.93 -5.12 12.75
C GLU A 130 -2.02 -5.63 11.30
N ARG A 131 -1.07 -5.23 10.45
CA ARG A 131 -0.97 -5.71 9.08
C ARG A 131 -0.65 -7.21 9.03
N ALA A 132 0.28 -7.69 9.86
CA ALA A 132 0.59 -9.11 9.96
C ALA A 132 -0.62 -9.93 10.45
N HIS A 133 -1.39 -9.38 11.40
CA HIS A 133 -2.64 -9.99 11.86
C HIS A 133 -3.67 -10.08 10.71
N MET A 134 -3.91 -8.99 9.97
CA MET A 134 -4.82 -9.00 8.82
C MET A 134 -4.38 -9.98 7.72
N LYS A 135 -3.07 -10.09 7.46
CA LYS A 135 -2.52 -11.06 6.51
C LYS A 135 -2.82 -12.50 6.92
N ALA A 136 -2.57 -12.84 8.19
CA ALA A 136 -2.87 -14.16 8.73
C ALA A 136 -4.38 -14.47 8.69
N LEU A 137 -5.22 -13.49 9.01
CA LEU A 137 -6.68 -13.61 8.93
C LEU A 137 -7.13 -13.90 7.50
N LEU A 138 -6.67 -13.10 6.52
CA LEU A 138 -6.99 -13.30 5.10
C LEU A 138 -6.56 -14.68 4.59
N ALA A 139 -5.37 -15.15 5.00
CA ALA A 139 -4.90 -16.49 4.63
C ALA A 139 -5.79 -17.60 5.21
N GLY A 140 -6.18 -17.48 6.49
CA GLY A 140 -7.08 -18.43 7.14
C GLY A 140 -8.50 -18.43 6.57
N GLU A 141 -9.00 -17.28 6.13
CA GLU A 141 -10.29 -17.18 5.43
C GLU A 141 -10.21 -17.69 4.00
N GLU A 142 -9.11 -17.43 3.27
CA GLU A 142 -8.93 -17.93 1.90
C GLU A 142 -8.86 -19.46 1.86
N ALA A 143 -8.23 -20.09 2.84
CA ALA A 143 -8.19 -21.55 2.96
C ALA A 143 -9.60 -22.17 3.06
N ARG A 144 -10.55 -21.47 3.69
CA ARG A 144 -11.95 -21.90 3.80
C ARG A 144 -12.81 -21.45 2.62
N ASN A 145 -12.47 -20.31 2.01
CA ASN A 145 -13.17 -19.72 0.90
C ASN A 145 -12.18 -19.33 -0.22
N PRO A 146 -11.91 -20.23 -1.19
CA PRO A 146 -11.01 -19.95 -2.30
C PRO A 146 -11.44 -18.77 -3.19
N ARG A 147 -12.70 -18.32 -3.09
CA ARG A 147 -13.22 -17.15 -3.82
C ARG A 147 -13.03 -15.83 -3.07
N LEU A 148 -12.48 -15.84 -1.85
CA LEU A 148 -12.36 -14.67 -0.97
C LEU A 148 -11.80 -13.45 -1.70
N PHE A 149 -10.62 -13.57 -2.33
CA PHE A 149 -9.97 -12.44 -2.99
C PHE A 149 -10.70 -11.94 -4.23
N ARG A 150 -11.44 -12.81 -4.92
CA ARG A 150 -12.33 -12.39 -6.02
C ARG A 150 -13.49 -11.55 -5.48
N SER A 151 -14.09 -11.97 -4.38
CA SER A 151 -15.16 -11.23 -3.71
C SER A 151 -14.65 -9.90 -3.16
N LEU A 152 -13.49 -9.89 -2.50
CA LEU A 152 -12.85 -8.67 -2.00
C LEU A 152 -12.50 -7.71 -3.12
N LEU A 153 -11.92 -8.17 -4.23
CA LEU A 153 -11.64 -7.31 -5.38
C LEU A 153 -12.93 -6.66 -5.92
N THR A 154 -14.00 -7.44 -6.03
CA THR A 154 -15.30 -6.91 -6.49
C THR A 154 -15.84 -5.85 -5.53
N ALA A 155 -15.80 -6.12 -4.22
CA ALA A 155 -16.25 -5.20 -3.18
C ALA A 155 -15.38 -3.91 -3.11
N MET A 156 -14.08 -4.05 -3.30
CA MET A 156 -13.13 -2.93 -3.25
C MET A 156 -13.10 -2.11 -4.54
N ARG A 157 -13.58 -2.62 -5.67
CA ARG A 157 -13.47 -1.95 -6.97
C ARG A 157 -13.95 -0.49 -6.97
N PRO A 158 -15.14 -0.15 -6.41
CA PRO A 158 -15.60 1.23 -6.32
C PRO A 158 -14.74 2.10 -5.38
N LEU A 159 -13.94 1.48 -4.51
CA LEU A 159 -13.05 2.16 -3.56
C LEU A 159 -11.65 2.38 -4.14
N MET A 160 -11.31 1.75 -5.27
CA MET A 160 -9.97 1.79 -5.86
C MET A 160 -9.75 3.02 -6.74
N ASP A 161 -10.80 3.67 -7.23
CA ASP A 161 -10.68 4.95 -7.92
C ASP A 161 -11.13 6.11 -7.02
N ALA A 162 -10.74 7.33 -7.39
CA ALA A 162 -11.00 8.52 -6.58
C ALA A 162 -12.49 8.92 -6.63
N GLU A 163 -13.14 8.74 -7.79
CA GLU A 163 -14.52 9.17 -8.00
C GLU A 163 -15.51 8.23 -7.32
N GLY A 164 -15.38 6.92 -7.57
CA GLY A 164 -16.15 5.86 -6.93
C GLY A 164 -16.09 5.96 -5.42
N ALA A 165 -14.91 6.22 -4.85
CA ALA A 165 -14.80 6.35 -3.40
C ALA A 165 -15.42 7.63 -2.85
N ARG A 166 -15.39 8.74 -3.59
CA ARG A 166 -16.15 9.94 -3.21
C ARG A 166 -17.65 9.65 -3.22
N ARG A 167 -18.14 8.90 -4.21
CA ARG A 167 -19.55 8.48 -4.29
C ARG A 167 -19.93 7.60 -3.10
N VAL A 168 -19.15 6.57 -2.76
CA VAL A 168 -19.38 5.72 -1.58
C VAL A 168 -19.37 6.54 -0.28
N ALA A 169 -18.40 7.44 -0.12
CA ALA A 169 -18.31 8.29 1.07
C ALA A 169 -19.51 9.24 1.20
N ALA A 170 -20.02 9.79 0.09
CA ALA A 170 -21.21 10.62 0.08
C ALA A 170 -22.45 9.84 0.54
N LEU A 171 -22.68 8.65 -0.01
CA LEU A 171 -23.79 7.76 0.37
C LEU A 171 -23.74 7.36 1.86
N ALA A 172 -22.54 7.08 2.39
CA ALA A 172 -22.36 6.75 3.80
C ALA A 172 -22.72 7.94 4.72
N ARG A 173 -22.34 9.17 4.33
CA ARG A 173 -22.68 10.39 5.08
C ARG A 173 -24.17 10.70 5.03
N GLU A 174 -24.82 10.53 3.88
CA GLU A 174 -26.25 10.74 3.72
C GLU A 174 -27.05 9.78 4.60
N THR A 175 -26.66 8.50 4.63
CA THR A 175 -27.28 7.49 5.48
C THR A 175 -27.16 7.84 6.97
N LYS A 176 -26.01 8.40 7.39
CA LYS A 176 -25.81 8.87 8.78
C LYS A 176 -26.73 10.04 9.12
N LYS A 177 -26.95 10.99 8.20
CA LYS A 177 -27.85 12.14 8.39
C LYS A 177 -29.32 11.75 8.49
N ARG A 178 -29.75 10.65 7.85
CA ARG A 178 -31.14 10.16 7.92
C ARG A 178 -31.46 9.38 9.20
N ARG A 179 -30.44 8.99 9.97
CA ARG A 179 -30.55 8.16 11.19
C ARG A 179 -30.39 8.93 12.49
N GLY A 180 -30.03 10.22 12.43
CA GLY A 180 -29.92 11.12 13.58
C GLY A 180 -30.86 12.29 13.40
#